data_AF-A0AAV2IBL2-F1
#
_entry.id   AF-A0AAV2IBL2-F1
#
_cell.length_a   1.000
_cell.length_b   1.000
_cell.length_c   1.000
_cell.angle_alpha   90.00
_cell.angle_beta   90.00
_cell.angle_gamma   90.00
#
_symmetry.space_group_name_H-M   'P 1'
#
loop_
_entity.id
_entity.type
_entity.pdbx_description
1 polymer ?
#
loop_
_entity_poly.entity_id
_entity_poly.type
_entity_poly.pdbx_seq_one_letter_code
_entity_poly.pdbx_strand_id
1 'polypeptide(L)'
;KDVTCQEDSVLSFSFSAQENLSLNYSLEENVMEDRLSVSELSSQLADSQYQNRRLSEENDEVRALIDTKEEELDKLSCELQDVKARMKRLQELADEQHETQYENEDLRLQIVSTCKDFDLIKHKLYQSEQEKILLQNQVEDGRTLVTRQSSELEESRRHQDELKASLAKTKDKNLHLKETIENLDILLSEKAESLQTLQSNLGDITQHNKELRSQYQELQGELIQTQAELSSLKSAHETNNGILLPSLKELADEIEEDSEHSEISSVCEWPSSIRNELRELFSDSPNLPWPLSDKELRESVVTTPDLVNQTLTSANTDPHKTVCQREGTNSWCVDEDKKR
;
A
#
# COMPACT_ATOMS: atom_id res chain seq x y z
N LYS A 1 2.06 40.51 144.25
CA LYS A 1 2.85 41.74 143.93
C LYS A 1 1.88 42.91 144.06
N ASP A 2 1.35 43.19 145.26
CA ASP A 2 2.04 43.69 146.47
C ASP A 2 2.91 44.90 146.08
N VAL A 3 2.78 46.09 146.66
CA VAL A 3 2.77 46.41 148.10
C VAL A 3 2.14 47.80 148.31
N THR A 4 1.30 47.89 149.33
CA THR A 4 0.84 49.09 150.06
C THR A 4 1.97 49.75 150.88
N CYS A 5 2.02 51.08 150.97
CA CYS A 5 2.70 51.76 152.10
C CYS A 5 1.85 52.91 152.63
N GLN A 6 1.77 52.91 153.96
CA GLN A 6 0.98 53.72 154.88
C GLN A 6 1.86 54.79 155.53
N GLU A 7 1.22 55.90 155.87
CA GLU A 7 1.30 56.65 157.15
C GLU A 7 2.46 57.60 157.55
N ASP A 8 1.96 58.63 158.24
CA ASP A 8 2.54 59.51 159.26
C ASP A 8 3.40 60.72 158.87
N SER A 9 2.85 61.93 159.12
CA SER A 9 3.26 62.73 160.28
C SER A 9 2.42 64.01 160.42
N VAL A 10 1.85 64.19 161.61
CA VAL A 10 1.14 65.38 162.10
C VAL A 10 2.15 66.38 162.66
N LEU A 11 2.02 67.68 162.35
CA LEU A 11 2.46 68.76 163.24
C LEU A 11 1.65 70.05 162.98
N SER A 12 1.19 70.59 164.10
CA SER A 12 0.33 71.75 164.35
C SER A 12 0.79 73.08 163.73
N PHE A 13 -0.15 73.89 163.23
CA PHE A 13 -0.17 75.33 163.51
C PHE A 13 -1.56 75.92 163.25
N SER A 14 -2.12 76.57 164.27
CA SER A 14 -3.39 77.29 164.28
C SER A 14 -3.19 78.73 163.81
N PHE A 15 -3.80 79.16 162.70
CA PHE A 15 -3.97 80.57 162.36
C PHE A 15 -5.07 80.82 161.30
N SER A 16 -5.83 81.90 161.50
CA SER A 16 -6.75 82.64 160.60
C SER A 16 -7.93 81.92 159.89
N ALA A 17 -9.05 81.81 160.61
CA ALA A 17 -10.40 81.54 160.05
C ALA A 17 -11.03 82.75 159.30
N GLN A 18 -10.25 83.48 158.50
CA GLN A 18 -10.74 84.65 157.74
C GLN A 18 -10.18 84.76 156.30
N GLU A 19 -9.60 83.67 155.77
CA GLU A 19 -9.17 83.52 154.36
C GLU A 19 -9.90 82.38 153.61
N ASN A 20 -10.75 81.58 154.29
CA ASN A 20 -11.43 80.41 153.71
C ASN A 20 -12.69 80.71 152.86
N LEU A 21 -13.13 81.97 152.77
CA LEU A 21 -14.18 82.39 151.83
C LEU A 21 -13.61 82.98 150.53
N SER A 22 -12.35 83.42 150.54
CA SER A 22 -11.61 83.84 149.33
C SER A 22 -10.97 82.65 148.61
N LEU A 23 -10.54 81.64 149.37
CA LEU A 23 -10.04 80.38 148.82
C LEU A 23 -11.14 79.49 148.24
N ASN A 24 -12.37 79.51 148.78
CA ASN A 24 -13.50 78.79 148.18
C ASN A 24 -14.00 79.44 146.88
N TYR A 25 -14.03 80.77 146.78
CA TYR A 25 -14.31 81.44 145.50
C TYR A 25 -13.21 81.18 144.45
N SER A 26 -11.94 81.13 144.86
CA SER A 26 -10.84 80.79 143.95
C SER A 26 -10.78 79.30 143.60
N LEU A 27 -11.18 78.39 144.50
CA LEU A 27 -11.31 76.96 144.19
C LEU A 27 -12.50 76.70 143.28
N GLU A 28 -13.61 77.42 143.46
CA GLU A 28 -14.82 77.30 142.64
C GLU A 28 -14.64 77.96 141.27
N GLU A 29 -13.83 79.03 141.19
CA GLU A 29 -13.35 79.63 139.95
C GLU A 29 -12.35 78.71 139.22
N ASN A 30 -11.38 78.10 139.93
CA ASN A 30 -10.49 77.08 139.36
C ASN A 30 -11.23 75.80 138.94
N VAL A 31 -12.27 75.36 139.67
CA VAL A 31 -13.09 74.20 139.30
C VAL A 31 -14.05 74.53 138.15
N MET A 32 -14.54 75.77 138.04
CA MET A 32 -15.28 76.24 136.87
C MET A 32 -14.37 76.37 135.65
N GLU A 33 -13.15 76.86 135.81
CA GLU A 33 -12.13 76.97 134.76
C GLU A 33 -11.64 75.58 134.33
N ASP A 34 -11.47 74.64 135.27
CA ASP A 34 -11.19 73.23 135.00
C ASP A 34 -12.38 72.52 134.35
N ARG A 35 -13.63 72.87 134.70
CA ARG A 35 -14.82 72.34 134.03
C ARG A 35 -14.98 72.88 132.62
N LEU A 36 -14.66 74.16 132.41
CA LEU A 36 -14.62 74.77 131.09
C LEU A 36 -13.49 74.17 130.25
N SER A 37 -12.31 73.94 130.82
CA SER A 37 -11.17 73.30 130.14
C SER A 37 -11.46 71.82 129.85
N VAL A 38 -12.10 71.08 130.75
CA VAL A 38 -12.55 69.70 130.51
C VAL A 38 -13.65 69.65 129.45
N SER A 39 -14.59 70.61 129.44
CA SER A 39 -15.60 70.72 128.40
C SER A 39 -15.00 71.06 127.04
N GLU A 40 -14.00 71.95 127.01
CA GLU A 40 -13.27 72.33 125.79
C GLU A 40 -12.41 71.17 125.28
N LEU A 41 -11.70 70.46 126.16
CA LEU A 41 -10.97 69.24 125.83
C LEU A 41 -11.91 68.12 125.37
N SER A 42 -13.10 67.99 125.96
CA SER A 42 -14.12 67.03 125.52
C SER A 42 -14.67 67.40 124.14
N SER A 43 -14.85 68.69 123.84
CA SER A 43 -15.26 69.15 122.51
C SER A 43 -14.15 68.90 121.48
N GLN A 44 -12.90 69.27 121.80
CA GLN A 44 -11.74 69.01 120.93
C GLN A 44 -11.53 67.50 120.70
N LEU A 45 -11.79 66.67 121.70
CA LEU A 45 -11.76 65.20 121.56
C LEU A 45 -12.87 64.71 120.63
N ALA A 46 -14.10 65.23 120.76
CA ALA A 46 -15.21 64.87 119.88
C ALA A 46 -14.95 65.30 118.42
N ASP A 47 -14.43 66.51 118.21
CA ASP A 47 -14.03 67.00 116.89
C ASP A 47 -12.91 66.16 116.30
N SER A 48 -11.90 65.83 117.11
CA SER A 48 -10.81 64.93 116.69
C SER A 48 -11.31 63.52 116.37
N GLN A 49 -12.27 62.99 117.11
CA GLN A 49 -12.90 61.70 116.83
C GLN A 49 -13.71 61.73 115.53
N TYR A 50 -14.45 62.82 115.29
CA TYR A 50 -15.19 63.02 114.04
C TYR A 50 -14.22 63.12 112.85
N GLN A 51 -13.15 63.90 113.00
CA GLN A 51 -12.14 64.07 111.95
C GLN A 51 -11.42 62.75 111.66
N ASN A 52 -11.08 61.96 112.69
CA ASN A 52 -10.55 60.61 112.53
C ASN A 52 -11.53 59.67 111.83
N ARG A 53 -12.83 59.74 112.15
CA ARG A 53 -13.85 58.95 111.45
C ARG A 53 -13.93 59.33 109.98
N ARG A 54 -13.99 60.63 109.66
CA ARG A 54 -14.00 61.11 108.27
C ARG A 54 -12.76 60.69 107.50
N LEU A 55 -11.57 60.83 108.09
CA LEU A 55 -10.33 60.37 107.49
C LEU A 55 -10.28 58.84 107.32
N SER A 56 -10.90 58.08 108.22
CA SER A 56 -11.03 56.63 108.07
C SER A 56 -11.92 56.27 106.89
N GLU A 57 -13.08 56.92 106.77
CA GLU A 57 -14.01 56.73 105.64
C GLU A 57 -13.33 57.11 104.30
N GLU A 58 -12.63 58.26 104.26
CA GLU A 58 -11.84 58.67 103.09
C GLU A 58 -10.74 57.65 102.76
N ASN A 59 -10.06 57.07 103.75
CA ASN A 59 -9.05 56.01 103.52
C ASN A 59 -9.68 54.72 102.97
N ASP A 60 -10.85 54.33 103.47
CA ASP A 60 -11.54 53.13 103.00
C ASP A 60 -12.06 53.32 101.56
N GLU A 61 -12.52 54.51 101.19
CA GLU A 61 -12.88 54.84 99.81
C GLU A 61 -11.66 54.80 98.89
N VAL A 62 -10.52 55.37 99.31
CA VAL A 62 -9.27 55.31 98.54
C VAL A 62 -8.79 53.87 98.36
N ARG A 63 -8.90 53.01 99.39
CA ARG A 63 -8.57 51.58 99.27
C ARG A 63 -9.47 50.87 98.27
N ALA A 64 -10.78 51.06 98.36
CA ALA A 64 -11.72 50.49 97.39
C ALA A 64 -11.41 50.95 95.96
N LEU A 65 -11.04 52.23 95.79
CA LEU A 65 -10.61 52.74 94.49
C LEU A 65 -9.31 52.07 94.01
N ILE A 66 -8.31 51.87 94.88
CA ILE A 66 -7.07 51.14 94.55
C ILE A 66 -7.42 49.72 94.09
N ASP A 67 -8.25 48.99 94.84
CA ASP A 67 -8.64 47.62 94.50
C ASP A 67 -9.31 47.56 93.11
N THR A 68 -10.23 48.48 92.81
CA THR A 68 -10.86 48.54 91.47
C THR A 68 -9.86 48.84 90.36
N LYS A 69 -8.84 49.68 90.64
CA LYS A 69 -7.80 50.01 89.67
C LYS A 69 -6.81 48.87 89.48
N GLU A 70 -6.50 48.11 90.51
CA GLU A 70 -5.70 46.88 90.42
C GLU A 70 -6.42 45.83 89.56
N GLU A 71 -7.73 45.62 89.76
CA GLU A 71 -8.53 44.74 88.90
C GLU A 71 -8.55 45.20 87.43
N GLU A 72 -8.67 46.51 87.19
CA GLU A 72 -8.58 47.08 85.83
C GLU A 72 -7.19 46.85 85.20
N LEU A 73 -6.12 47.02 85.98
CA LEU A 73 -4.75 46.75 85.53
C LEU A 73 -4.54 45.27 85.19
N ASP A 74 -5.09 44.35 85.98
CA ASP A 74 -5.01 42.91 85.71
C ASP A 74 -5.76 42.54 84.43
N LYS A 75 -6.95 43.11 84.20
CA LYS A 75 -7.72 42.93 82.96
C LYS A 75 -6.92 43.43 81.75
N LEU A 76 -6.37 44.64 81.82
CA LEU A 76 -5.55 45.21 80.75
C LEU A 76 -4.25 44.41 80.52
N SER A 77 -3.65 43.87 81.58
CA SER A 77 -2.48 43.00 81.48
C SER A 77 -2.79 41.70 80.74
N CYS A 78 -3.94 41.07 81.03
CA CYS A 78 -4.42 39.88 80.31
C CYS A 78 -4.68 40.20 78.82
N GLU A 79 -5.40 41.29 78.53
CA GLU A 79 -5.67 41.72 77.16
C GLU A 79 -4.38 42.00 76.37
N LEU A 80 -3.38 42.64 77.00
CA LEU A 80 -2.08 42.89 76.39
C LEU A 80 -1.34 41.58 76.05
N GLN A 81 -1.41 40.57 76.93
CA GLN A 81 -0.83 39.25 76.68
C GLN A 81 -1.53 38.54 75.52
N ASP A 82 -2.86 38.61 75.44
CA ASP A 82 -3.65 38.04 74.34
C ASP A 82 -3.33 38.70 73.00
N VAL A 83 -3.24 40.03 72.96
CA VAL A 83 -2.83 40.78 71.77
C VAL A 83 -1.42 40.38 71.34
N LYS A 84 -0.48 40.25 72.29
CA LYS A 84 0.89 39.80 72.00
C LYS A 84 0.92 38.39 71.42
N ALA A 85 0.12 37.46 71.97
CA ALA A 85 0.00 36.10 71.44
C ALA A 85 -0.61 36.10 70.03
N ARG A 86 -1.63 36.93 69.79
CA ARG A 86 -2.23 37.11 68.46
C ARG A 86 -1.24 37.69 67.46
N MET A 87 -0.44 38.67 67.85
CA MET A 87 0.57 39.29 67.00
C MET A 87 1.65 38.27 66.60
N LYS A 88 2.08 37.40 67.53
CA LYS A 88 3.01 36.32 67.24
C LYS A 88 2.45 35.31 66.23
N ARG A 89 1.19 34.89 66.40
CA ARG A 89 0.52 34.00 65.43
C ARG A 89 0.39 34.63 64.04
N LEU A 90 0.08 35.93 63.98
CA LEU A 90 0.00 36.66 62.71
C LEU A 90 1.36 36.74 62.02
N GLN A 91 2.45 36.89 62.79
CA GLN A 91 3.81 36.84 62.24
C GLN A 91 4.12 35.46 61.65
N GLU A 92 3.84 34.38 62.39
CA GLU A 92 4.04 33.00 61.92
C GLU A 92 3.25 32.72 60.62
N LEU A 93 1.98 33.15 60.55
CA LEU A 93 1.16 33.03 59.34
C LEU A 93 1.71 33.84 58.16
N ALA A 94 2.30 35.02 58.41
CA ALA A 94 2.91 35.82 57.35
C ALA A 94 4.17 35.15 56.79
N ASP A 95 4.97 34.53 57.65
CA ASP A 95 6.17 33.79 57.24
C ASP A 95 5.80 32.54 56.41
N GLU A 96 4.79 31.76 56.84
CA GLU A 96 4.24 30.64 56.07
C GLU A 96 3.65 31.09 54.72
N GLN A 97 2.99 32.25 54.68
CA GLN A 97 2.48 32.82 53.43
C GLN A 97 3.62 33.17 52.46
N HIS A 98 4.75 33.67 52.95
CA HIS A 98 5.91 33.96 52.10
C HIS A 98 6.59 32.70 51.58
N GLU A 99 6.72 31.65 52.40
CA GLU A 99 7.28 30.37 51.96
C GLU A 99 6.43 29.73 50.86
N THR A 100 5.12 29.65 51.08
CA THR A 100 4.18 29.12 50.07
C THR A 100 4.15 29.97 48.79
N GLN A 101 4.37 31.29 48.87
CA GLN A 101 4.52 32.14 47.69
C GLN A 101 5.79 31.82 46.91
N TYR A 102 6.90 31.55 47.59
CA TYR A 102 8.16 31.18 46.95
C TYR A 102 8.05 29.84 46.22
N GLU A 103 7.49 28.83 46.87
CA GLU A 103 7.25 27.50 46.26
C GLU A 103 6.33 27.59 45.04
N ASN A 104 5.27 28.40 45.12
CA ASN A 104 4.37 28.61 43.99
C ASN A 104 5.08 29.25 42.78
N GLU A 105 6.00 30.17 43.01
CA GLU A 105 6.77 30.80 41.93
C GLU A 105 7.76 29.81 41.29
N ASP A 106 8.42 28.97 42.10
CA ASP A 106 9.30 27.91 41.58
C ASP A 106 8.51 26.90 40.72
N LEU A 107 7.35 26.45 41.19
CA LEU A 107 6.47 25.57 40.42
C LEU A 107 5.99 26.21 39.12
N ARG A 108 5.68 27.51 39.12
CA ARG A 108 5.33 28.25 37.89
C ARG A 108 6.48 28.27 36.89
N LEU A 109 7.71 28.49 37.36
CA LEU A 109 8.90 28.46 36.50
C LEU A 109 9.13 27.06 35.92
N GLN A 110 8.94 26.01 36.73
CA GLN A 110 9.03 24.62 36.26
C GLN A 110 7.98 24.30 35.20
N ILE A 111 6.73 24.73 35.38
CA ILE A 111 5.66 24.60 34.39
C ILE A 111 6.07 25.27 33.08
N VAL A 112 6.57 26.51 33.13
CA VAL A 112 7.02 27.23 31.92
C VAL A 112 8.17 26.50 31.22
N SER A 113 9.13 25.95 31.97
CA SER A 113 10.24 25.17 31.39
C SER A 113 9.73 23.90 30.69
N THR A 114 8.88 23.12 31.37
CA THR A 114 8.33 21.88 30.81
C THR A 114 7.44 22.13 29.59
N CYS A 115 6.70 23.25 29.54
CA CYS A 115 5.95 23.67 28.36
C CYS A 115 6.88 23.95 27.17
N LYS A 116 8.02 24.60 27.37
CA LYS A 116 9.01 24.83 26.29
C LYS A 116 9.59 23.51 25.76
N ASP A 117 9.90 22.58 26.65
CA ASP A 117 10.40 21.25 26.27
C ASP A 117 9.34 20.46 25.50
N PHE A 118 8.08 20.55 25.92
CA PHE A 118 6.95 19.95 25.21
C PHE A 118 6.81 20.49 23.79
N ASP A 119 6.87 21.82 23.61
CA ASP A 119 6.79 22.44 22.27
C ASP A 119 7.97 22.01 21.38
N LEU A 120 9.18 21.91 21.93
CA LEU A 120 10.35 21.41 21.21
C LEU A 120 10.16 19.96 20.74
N ILE A 121 9.69 19.08 21.63
CA ILE A 121 9.42 17.68 21.31
C ILE A 121 8.32 17.58 20.25
N LYS A 122 7.26 18.38 20.37
CA LYS A 122 6.16 18.46 19.40
C LYS A 122 6.68 18.85 18.01
N HIS A 123 7.57 19.84 17.91
CA HIS A 123 8.19 20.21 16.64
C HIS A 123 9.05 19.09 16.05
N LYS A 124 9.86 18.41 16.86
CA LYS A 124 10.67 17.25 16.42
C LYS A 124 9.80 16.10 15.94
N LEU A 125 8.67 15.85 16.60
CA LEU A 125 7.70 14.83 16.20
C LEU A 125 7.13 15.13 14.82
N TYR A 126 6.67 16.36 14.59
CA TYR A 126 6.17 16.76 13.26
C TYR A 126 7.22 16.62 12.17
N GLN A 127 8.46 16.98 12.44
CA GLN A 127 9.56 16.81 11.48
C GLN A 127 9.80 15.33 11.14
N SER A 128 9.84 14.46 12.16
CA SER A 128 10.02 13.02 11.96
C SER A 128 8.84 12.39 11.21
N GLU A 129 7.61 12.87 11.44
CA GLU A 129 6.43 12.43 10.72
C GLU A 129 6.48 12.80 9.23
N GLN A 130 6.95 14.00 8.90
CA GLN A 130 7.18 14.41 7.51
C GLN A 130 8.25 13.55 6.83
N GLU A 131 9.37 13.28 7.51
CA GLU A 131 10.42 12.41 6.98
C GLU A 131 9.91 10.97 6.74
N LYS A 132 9.12 10.44 7.67
CA LYS A 132 8.47 9.13 7.51
C LYS A 132 7.61 9.07 6.25
N ILE A 133 6.81 10.11 5.97
CA ILE A 133 5.97 10.17 4.77
C ILE A 133 6.85 10.16 3.50
N LEU A 134 7.94 10.94 3.48
CA LEU A 134 8.88 10.95 2.35
C LEU A 134 9.51 9.58 2.10
N LEU A 135 9.99 8.92 3.17
CA LEU A 135 10.58 7.59 3.05
C LEU A 135 9.55 6.54 2.63
N GLN A 136 8.30 6.64 3.11
CA GLN A 136 7.22 5.75 2.71
C GLN A 136 6.90 5.88 1.21
N ASN A 137 6.88 7.11 0.68
CA ASN A 137 6.71 7.34 -0.76
C ASN A 137 7.87 6.75 -1.57
N GLN A 138 9.12 6.91 -1.12
CA GLN A 138 10.28 6.31 -1.79
C GLN A 138 10.23 4.78 -1.82
N VAL A 139 9.77 4.15 -0.73
CA VAL A 139 9.57 2.69 -0.68
C VAL A 139 8.50 2.25 -1.67
N GLU A 140 7.40 2.99 -1.78
CA GLU A 140 6.33 2.69 -2.74
C GLU A 140 6.81 2.85 -4.19
N ASP A 141 7.52 3.94 -4.50
CA ASP A 141 8.15 4.15 -5.81
C ASP A 141 9.10 3.00 -6.17
N GLY A 142 9.95 2.59 -5.24
CA GLY A 142 10.84 1.43 -5.42
C GLY A 142 10.07 0.13 -5.68
N ARG A 143 8.97 -0.09 -4.95
CA ARG A 143 8.10 -1.26 -5.13
C ARG A 143 7.44 -1.28 -6.51
N THR A 144 6.95 -0.14 -7.00
CA THR A 144 6.36 -0.06 -8.35
C THR A 144 7.40 -0.32 -9.43
N LEU A 145 8.64 0.17 -9.25
CA LEU A 145 9.74 -0.08 -10.18
C LEU A 145 10.10 -1.57 -10.26
N VAL A 146 10.25 -2.24 -9.10
CA VAL A 146 10.52 -3.68 -9.05
C VAL A 146 9.39 -4.48 -9.71
N THR A 147 8.14 -4.09 -9.48
CA THR A 147 6.98 -4.75 -10.09
C THR A 147 7.02 -4.62 -11.62
N ARG A 148 7.33 -3.42 -12.13
CA ARG A 148 7.48 -3.16 -13.57
C ARG A 148 8.60 -4.00 -14.19
N GLN A 149 9.80 -3.97 -13.60
CA GLN A 149 10.93 -4.75 -14.09
C GLN A 149 10.66 -6.26 -14.05
N SER A 150 9.94 -6.74 -13.02
CA SER A 150 9.52 -8.14 -12.94
C SER A 150 8.57 -8.50 -14.08
N SER A 151 7.62 -7.63 -14.42
CA SER A 151 6.72 -7.85 -15.57
C SER A 151 7.44 -7.84 -16.92
N GLU A 152 8.40 -6.92 -17.12
CA GLU A 152 9.23 -6.86 -18.33
C GLU A 152 10.11 -8.12 -18.47
N LEU A 153 10.66 -8.61 -17.36
CA LEU A 153 11.45 -9.86 -17.35
C LEU A 153 10.59 -11.07 -17.72
N GLU A 154 9.38 -11.17 -17.17
CA GLU A 154 8.43 -12.23 -17.53
C GLU A 154 7.99 -12.17 -19.00
N GLU A 155 7.78 -10.98 -19.55
CA GLU A 155 7.49 -10.81 -20.98
C GLU A 155 8.68 -11.23 -21.87
N SER A 156 9.89 -10.80 -21.51
CA SER A 156 11.11 -11.22 -22.20
C SER A 156 11.30 -12.74 -22.16
N ARG A 157 11.00 -13.38 -21.02
CA ARG A 157 11.03 -14.84 -20.87
C ARG A 157 10.02 -15.53 -21.79
N ARG A 158 8.79 -15.02 -21.89
CA ARG A 158 7.79 -15.56 -22.83
C ARG A 158 8.26 -15.46 -24.28
N HIS A 159 8.77 -14.30 -24.70
CA HIS A 159 9.33 -14.13 -26.04
C HIS A 159 10.49 -15.08 -26.33
N GLN A 160 11.37 -15.31 -25.35
CA GLN A 160 12.45 -16.28 -25.49
C GLN A 160 11.90 -17.69 -25.74
N ASP A 161 10.88 -18.10 -25.01
CA ASP A 161 10.28 -19.43 -25.15
C ASP A 161 9.51 -19.59 -26.48
N GLU A 162 8.83 -18.53 -26.95
CA GLU A 162 8.24 -18.48 -28.30
C GLU A 162 9.29 -18.63 -29.41
N LEU A 163 10.42 -17.92 -29.30
CA LEU A 163 11.52 -18.03 -30.24
C LEU A 163 12.13 -19.44 -30.25
N LYS A 164 12.31 -20.07 -29.08
CA LYS A 164 12.77 -21.46 -28.98
C LYS A 164 11.79 -22.42 -29.67
N ALA A 165 10.48 -22.25 -29.46
CA ALA A 165 9.47 -23.09 -30.09
C ALA A 165 9.45 -22.91 -31.63
N SER A 166 9.55 -21.67 -32.11
CA SER A 166 9.67 -21.36 -33.54
C SER A 166 10.93 -21.98 -34.15
N LEU A 167 12.07 -21.91 -33.45
CA LEU A 167 13.33 -22.52 -33.87
C LEU A 167 13.23 -24.06 -33.95
N ALA A 168 12.56 -24.70 -32.98
CA ALA A 168 12.32 -26.14 -33.04
C ALA A 168 11.49 -26.52 -34.28
N LYS A 169 10.41 -25.78 -34.54
CA LYS A 169 9.56 -25.98 -35.72
C LYS A 169 10.29 -25.79 -37.05
N THR A 170 11.17 -24.80 -37.14
CA THR A 170 11.98 -24.58 -38.37
C THR A 170 13.03 -25.67 -38.55
N LYS A 171 13.63 -26.17 -37.46
CA LYS A 171 14.54 -27.31 -37.48
C LYS A 171 13.84 -28.58 -38.00
N ASP A 172 12.64 -28.86 -37.52
CA ASP A 172 11.85 -30.02 -37.97
C ASP A 172 11.50 -29.92 -39.47
N LYS A 173 11.08 -28.73 -39.93
CA LYS A 173 10.86 -28.47 -41.36
C LYS A 173 12.13 -28.67 -42.19
N ASN A 174 13.29 -28.25 -41.68
CA ASN A 174 14.56 -28.42 -42.38
C ASN A 174 14.94 -29.90 -42.50
N LEU A 175 14.71 -30.70 -41.45
CA LEU A 175 14.91 -32.15 -41.51
C LEU A 175 13.99 -32.79 -42.54
N HIS A 176 12.70 -32.45 -42.54
CA HIS A 176 11.76 -32.97 -43.53
C HIS A 176 12.14 -32.58 -44.96
N LEU A 177 12.58 -31.33 -45.19
CA LEU A 177 13.06 -30.90 -46.51
C LEU A 177 14.29 -31.69 -46.95
N LYS A 178 15.24 -31.98 -46.03
CA LYS A 178 16.40 -32.84 -46.34
C LYS A 178 15.98 -34.24 -46.74
N GLU A 179 15.06 -34.87 -46.01
CA GLU A 179 14.51 -36.18 -46.36
C GLU A 179 13.83 -36.14 -47.75
N THR A 180 13.07 -35.08 -48.06
CA THR A 180 12.45 -34.95 -49.39
C THR A 180 13.47 -34.79 -50.51
N ILE A 181 14.55 -34.05 -50.28
CA ILE A 181 15.64 -33.89 -51.25
C ILE A 181 16.32 -35.24 -51.49
N GLU A 182 16.65 -35.97 -50.43
CA GLU A 182 17.27 -37.29 -50.53
C GLU A 182 16.38 -38.28 -51.31
N ASN A 183 15.07 -38.29 -51.07
CA ASN A 183 14.13 -39.09 -51.84
C ASN A 183 14.06 -38.69 -53.32
N LEU A 184 14.11 -37.39 -53.62
CA LEU A 184 14.13 -36.91 -55.00
C LEU A 184 15.44 -37.28 -55.71
N ASP A 185 16.58 -37.25 -55.02
CA ASP A 185 17.87 -37.68 -55.56
C ASP A 185 17.86 -39.19 -55.89
N ILE A 186 17.26 -40.02 -55.02
CA ILE A 186 17.05 -41.45 -55.30
C ILE A 186 16.19 -41.64 -56.55
N LEU A 187 15.03 -40.98 -56.63
CA LEU A 187 14.14 -41.06 -57.79
C LEU A 187 14.83 -40.58 -59.08
N LEU A 188 15.64 -39.53 -59.02
CA LEU A 188 16.42 -39.06 -60.16
C LEU A 188 17.43 -40.11 -60.63
N SER A 189 18.13 -40.78 -59.69
CA SER A 189 19.05 -41.87 -60.01
C SER A 189 18.33 -43.03 -60.70
N GLU A 190 17.19 -43.47 -60.16
CA GLU A 190 16.37 -44.54 -60.76
C GLU A 190 15.90 -44.17 -62.18
N LYS A 191 15.48 -42.92 -62.40
CA LYS A 191 15.10 -42.44 -63.73
C LYS A 191 16.28 -42.37 -64.70
N ALA A 192 17.47 -42.01 -64.22
CA ALA A 192 18.68 -42.01 -65.04
C ALA A 192 19.06 -43.43 -65.48
N GLU A 193 19.00 -44.40 -64.57
CA GLU A 193 19.24 -45.83 -64.89
C GLU A 193 18.21 -46.38 -65.89
N SER A 194 16.93 -46.03 -65.69
CA SER A 194 15.85 -46.40 -66.62
C SER A 194 16.07 -45.81 -68.01
N LEU A 195 16.46 -44.53 -68.11
CA LEU A 195 16.79 -43.88 -69.37
C LEU A 195 18.00 -44.55 -70.05
N GLN A 196 19.04 -44.90 -69.30
CA GLN A 196 20.20 -45.60 -69.83
C GLN A 196 19.81 -46.96 -70.43
N THR A 197 18.91 -47.69 -69.75
CA THR A 197 18.37 -48.97 -70.23
C THR A 197 17.58 -48.78 -71.52
N LEU A 198 16.70 -47.77 -71.59
CA LEU A 198 15.94 -47.46 -72.81
C LEU A 198 16.84 -47.05 -73.97
N GLN A 199 17.90 -46.27 -73.71
CA GLN A 199 18.90 -45.91 -74.72
C GLN A 199 19.65 -47.14 -75.25
N SER A 200 20.00 -48.09 -74.38
CA SER A 200 20.60 -49.37 -74.80
C SER A 200 19.66 -50.17 -75.69
N ASN A 201 18.40 -50.36 -75.26
CA ASN A 201 17.39 -51.08 -76.04
C ASN A 201 17.14 -50.42 -77.40
N LEU A 202 17.12 -49.08 -77.46
CA LEU A 202 17.03 -48.35 -78.72
C LEU A 202 18.25 -48.60 -79.61
N GLY A 203 19.45 -48.66 -79.03
CA GLY A 203 20.68 -49.09 -79.70
C GLY A 203 20.54 -50.47 -80.32
N ASP A 204 20.02 -51.44 -79.57
CA ASP A 204 19.81 -52.81 -80.05
C ASP A 204 18.78 -52.87 -81.19
N ILE A 205 17.65 -52.17 -81.05
CA ILE A 205 16.61 -52.09 -82.09
C ILE A 205 17.14 -51.42 -83.36
N THR A 206 17.95 -50.36 -83.23
CA THR A 206 18.53 -49.69 -84.40
C THR A 206 19.56 -50.56 -85.09
N GLN A 207 20.33 -51.35 -84.34
CA GLN A 207 21.25 -52.34 -84.89
C GLN A 207 20.50 -53.46 -85.62
N HIS A 208 19.47 -54.04 -84.99
CA HIS A 208 18.62 -55.05 -85.61
C HIS A 208 17.93 -54.55 -86.89
N ASN A 209 17.47 -53.29 -86.90
CA ASN A 209 16.94 -52.67 -88.11
C ASN A 209 17.98 -52.54 -89.24
N LYS A 210 19.25 -52.26 -88.93
CA LYS A 210 20.32 -52.24 -89.94
C LYS A 210 20.55 -53.64 -90.52
N GLU A 211 20.56 -54.66 -89.66
CA GLU A 211 20.70 -56.06 -90.07
C GLU A 211 19.53 -56.47 -90.99
N LEU A 212 18.29 -56.18 -90.60
CA LEU A 212 17.11 -56.43 -91.44
C LEU A 212 17.17 -55.67 -92.77
N ARG A 213 17.63 -54.42 -92.79
CA ARG A 213 17.84 -53.67 -94.04
C ARG A 213 18.90 -54.30 -94.94
N SER A 214 19.99 -54.80 -94.36
CA SER A 214 21.03 -55.51 -95.09
C SER A 214 20.48 -56.81 -95.69
N GLN A 215 19.75 -57.60 -94.90
CA GLN A 215 19.07 -58.81 -95.37
C GLN A 215 18.05 -58.50 -96.48
N TYR A 216 17.27 -57.43 -96.33
CA TYR A 216 16.34 -56.98 -97.36
C TYR A 216 17.07 -56.61 -98.67
N GLN A 217 18.20 -55.91 -98.59
CA GLN A 217 19.01 -55.56 -99.76
C GLN A 217 19.63 -56.79 -100.43
N GLU A 218 20.08 -57.76 -99.64
CA GLU A 218 20.60 -59.05 -100.13
C GLU A 218 19.51 -59.82 -100.88
N LEU A 219 18.35 -60.02 -100.26
CA LEU A 219 17.17 -60.64 -100.89
C LEU A 219 16.70 -59.88 -102.13
N GLN A 220 16.72 -58.55 -102.11
CA GLN A 220 16.40 -57.74 -103.28
C GLN A 220 17.44 -57.94 -104.40
N GLY A 221 18.72 -58.07 -104.06
CA GLY A 221 19.80 -58.42 -104.99
C GLY A 221 19.59 -59.80 -105.60
N GLU A 222 19.27 -60.81 -104.79
CA GLU A 222 18.91 -62.16 -105.24
C GLU A 222 17.68 -62.15 -106.15
N LEU A 223 16.65 -61.37 -105.82
CA LEU A 223 15.47 -61.20 -106.67
C LEU A 223 15.83 -60.58 -108.02
N ILE A 224 16.67 -59.53 -108.04
CA ILE A 224 17.13 -58.92 -109.29
C ILE A 224 17.94 -59.93 -110.11
N GLN A 225 18.81 -60.71 -109.47
CA GLN A 225 19.62 -61.74 -110.13
C GLN A 225 18.73 -62.83 -110.74
N THR A 226 17.80 -63.40 -109.97
CA THR A 226 16.85 -64.41 -110.47
C THR A 226 15.96 -63.85 -111.57
N GLN A 227 15.55 -62.57 -111.48
CA GLN A 227 14.79 -61.92 -112.54
C GLN A 227 15.63 -61.68 -113.81
N ALA A 228 16.93 -61.39 -113.67
CA ALA A 228 17.87 -61.31 -114.78
C ALA A 228 18.13 -62.69 -115.41
N GLU A 229 18.23 -63.75 -114.58
CA GLU A 229 18.34 -65.15 -115.04
C GLU A 229 17.06 -65.59 -115.77
N LEU A 230 15.88 -65.28 -115.25
CA LEU A 230 14.60 -65.49 -115.94
C LEU A 230 14.50 -64.67 -117.23
N SER A 231 14.97 -63.42 -117.25
CA SER A 231 15.02 -62.62 -118.48
C SER A 231 16.03 -63.18 -119.49
N SER A 232 17.15 -63.73 -119.01
CA SER A 232 18.13 -64.41 -119.83
C SER A 232 17.57 -65.72 -120.40
N LEU A 233 16.85 -66.52 -119.60
CA LEU A 233 16.09 -67.69 -120.04
C LEU A 233 15.02 -67.33 -121.08
N LYS A 234 14.32 -66.21 -120.87
CA LYS A 234 13.34 -65.68 -121.82
C LYS A 234 13.99 -65.21 -123.13
N SER A 235 15.17 -64.59 -123.06
CA SER A 235 15.96 -64.21 -124.24
C SER A 235 16.58 -65.43 -124.96
N ALA A 236 16.97 -66.47 -124.22
CA ALA A 236 17.45 -67.74 -124.76
C ALA A 236 16.29 -68.48 -125.47
N HIS A 237 15.07 -68.32 -124.97
CA HIS A 237 13.84 -68.81 -125.61
C HIS A 237 13.51 -68.04 -126.91
N GLU A 238 13.84 -66.75 -127.01
CA GLU A 238 13.64 -65.94 -128.22
C GLU A 238 14.66 -66.24 -129.35
N THR A 239 15.81 -66.86 -129.05
CA THR A 239 16.82 -67.23 -130.07
C THR A 239 16.69 -68.64 -130.65
N ASN A 240 15.75 -69.47 -130.19
CA ASN A 240 15.50 -70.81 -130.76
C ASN A 240 14.03 -70.99 -131.13
N ASN A 241 13.77 -71.00 -132.44
CA ASN A 241 12.46 -71.22 -133.04
C ASN A 241 11.79 -72.52 -132.57
N GLY A 242 10.57 -72.35 -132.06
CA GLY A 242 9.42 -73.23 -132.32
C GLY A 242 9.38 -74.57 -131.60
N ILE A 243 8.59 -74.65 -130.52
CA ILE A 243 7.65 -75.75 -130.22
C ILE A 243 6.53 -75.18 -129.33
N LEU A 244 5.32 -75.67 -129.59
CA LEU A 244 3.98 -75.34 -129.09
C LEU A 244 3.85 -74.96 -127.60
N LEU A 245 2.95 -73.98 -127.36
CA LEU A 245 2.37 -73.62 -126.05
C LEU A 245 1.85 -74.83 -125.27
N PRO A 246 1.75 -74.68 -123.93
CA PRO A 246 0.43 -74.80 -123.32
C PRO A 246 0.01 -73.54 -122.55
N SER A 247 -1.26 -73.21 -122.71
CA SER A 247 -2.05 -72.31 -121.87
C SER A 247 -2.04 -72.79 -120.41
N LEU A 248 -1.59 -71.96 -119.46
CA LEU A 248 -1.76 -72.20 -118.02
C LEU A 248 -3.08 -71.57 -117.54
N LYS A 249 -4.19 -72.11 -118.06
CA LYS A 249 -5.57 -71.84 -117.62
C LYS A 249 -6.18 -73.06 -116.90
N GLU A 250 -5.36 -74.03 -116.51
CA GLU A 250 -5.74 -75.26 -115.79
C GLU A 250 -4.67 -75.61 -114.74
N LEU A 251 -4.49 -74.70 -113.78
CA LEU A 251 -3.86 -74.97 -112.47
C LEU A 251 -4.60 -74.14 -111.40
N ALA A 252 -5.92 -74.16 -111.51
CA ALA A 252 -6.80 -74.07 -110.36
C ALA A 252 -6.93 -75.49 -109.79
N ASP A 253 -7.13 -75.57 -108.48
CA ASP A 253 -7.59 -76.75 -107.72
C ASP A 253 -6.49 -77.65 -107.13
N GLU A 254 -5.81 -77.16 -106.09
CA GLU A 254 -5.48 -77.89 -104.84
C GLU A 254 -4.62 -76.99 -103.92
N ILE A 255 -5.29 -76.12 -103.16
CA ILE A 255 -5.04 -75.67 -101.76
C ILE A 255 -6.07 -74.56 -101.54
N GLU A 256 -7.30 -75.01 -101.34
CA GLU A 256 -8.41 -74.26 -100.76
C GLU A 256 -8.88 -75.10 -99.56
N GLU A 257 -8.43 -74.72 -98.37
CA GLU A 257 -8.85 -75.13 -97.01
C GLU A 257 -7.90 -74.29 -96.11
N ASP A 258 -8.23 -73.13 -95.53
CA ASP A 258 -9.49 -72.66 -94.98
C ASP A 258 -9.68 -71.16 -95.25
N SER A 259 -10.76 -70.82 -95.93
CA SER A 259 -11.37 -69.49 -95.85
C SER A 259 -12.40 -69.53 -94.71
N GLU A 260 -12.13 -68.80 -93.63
CA GLU A 260 -13.21 -68.24 -92.82
C GLU A 260 -13.02 -66.72 -92.74
N HIS A 261 -13.93 -66.06 -93.45
CA HIS A 261 -14.28 -64.66 -93.26
C HIS A 261 -14.53 -64.35 -91.78
N SER A 262 -13.92 -63.27 -91.28
CA SER A 262 -14.67 -62.40 -90.40
C SER A 262 -14.19 -60.96 -90.56
N GLU A 263 -14.97 -60.21 -91.33
CA GLU A 263 -15.17 -58.79 -91.07
C GLU A 263 -15.56 -58.66 -89.59
N ILE A 264 -14.62 -58.23 -88.76
CA ILE A 264 -14.94 -57.62 -87.48
C ILE A 264 -14.47 -56.19 -87.56
N SER A 265 -15.41 -55.35 -87.97
CA SER A 265 -15.58 -54.01 -87.44
C SER A 265 -15.53 -54.07 -85.90
N SER A 266 -14.32 -54.18 -85.31
CA SER A 266 -14.15 -54.06 -83.87
C SER A 266 -14.05 -52.56 -83.58
N VAL A 267 -15.24 -51.96 -83.47
CA VAL A 267 -15.48 -50.96 -82.43
C VAL A 267 -14.68 -51.40 -81.20
N CYS A 268 -13.80 -50.51 -80.71
CA CYS A 268 -13.03 -50.73 -79.50
C CYS A 268 -13.98 -50.98 -78.31
N GLU A 269 -14.46 -52.21 -78.14
CA GLU A 269 -15.03 -52.67 -76.90
C GLU A 269 -13.87 -53.02 -75.99
N TRP A 270 -13.56 -52.07 -75.12
CA TRP A 270 -12.66 -52.24 -74.00
C TRP A 270 -13.07 -53.49 -73.21
N PRO A 271 -12.12 -54.28 -72.69
CA PRO A 271 -12.43 -55.35 -71.74
C PRO A 271 -13.29 -54.77 -70.62
N SER A 272 -14.43 -55.39 -70.32
CA SER A 272 -15.36 -54.92 -69.27
C SER A 272 -14.65 -54.76 -67.91
N SER A 273 -13.51 -55.44 -67.71
CA SER A 273 -12.64 -55.27 -66.53
C SER A 273 -12.06 -53.86 -66.40
N ILE A 274 -11.50 -53.29 -67.47
CA ILE A 274 -10.89 -51.95 -67.41
C ILE A 274 -11.95 -50.87 -67.28
N ARG A 275 -13.12 -51.06 -67.91
CA ARG A 275 -14.25 -50.11 -67.81
C ARG A 275 -14.90 -50.13 -66.42
N ASN A 276 -14.94 -51.28 -65.76
CA ASN A 276 -15.46 -51.42 -64.41
C ASN A 276 -14.43 -50.95 -63.37
N GLU A 277 -13.14 -51.28 -63.53
CA GLU A 277 -12.06 -50.83 -62.64
C GLU A 277 -11.86 -49.31 -62.70
N LEU A 278 -11.96 -48.69 -63.88
CA LEU A 278 -11.95 -47.22 -63.99
C LEU A 278 -13.22 -46.60 -63.38
N ARG A 279 -14.40 -47.21 -63.59
CA ARG A 279 -15.65 -46.72 -62.98
C ARG A 279 -15.62 -46.82 -61.45
N GLU A 280 -14.99 -47.85 -60.90
CA GLU A 280 -14.82 -48.06 -59.46
C GLU A 280 -13.79 -47.05 -58.89
N LEU A 281 -12.67 -46.82 -59.59
CA LEU A 281 -11.69 -45.77 -59.25
C LEU A 281 -12.26 -44.34 -59.29
N PHE A 282 -13.25 -44.08 -60.16
CA PHE A 282 -13.96 -42.78 -60.21
C PHE A 282 -15.19 -42.69 -59.29
N SER A 283 -15.67 -43.81 -58.74
CA SER A 283 -16.78 -43.82 -57.77
C SER A 283 -16.28 -43.68 -56.32
N ASP A 284 -15.04 -44.11 -56.05
CA ASP A 284 -14.45 -44.16 -54.70
C ASP A 284 -13.53 -42.98 -54.33
N SER A 285 -13.43 -41.95 -55.18
CA SER A 285 -12.62 -40.76 -54.87
C SER A 285 -13.35 -39.46 -55.21
N PRO A 286 -14.09 -38.84 -54.26
CA PRO A 286 -14.83 -37.61 -54.51
C PRO A 286 -13.95 -36.35 -54.51
N ASN A 287 -12.62 -36.47 -54.45
CA ASN A 287 -11.71 -35.33 -54.30
C ASN A 287 -10.35 -35.54 -55.01
N LEU A 288 -10.34 -35.60 -56.34
CA LEU A 288 -9.12 -35.29 -57.11
C LEU A 288 -9.36 -34.10 -58.06
N PRO A 289 -8.43 -33.13 -58.15
CA PRO A 289 -8.69 -31.84 -58.77
C PRO A 289 -7.98 -31.73 -60.13
N TRP A 290 -8.67 -31.90 -61.27
CA TRP A 290 -8.19 -31.51 -62.60
C TRP A 290 -9.39 -31.30 -63.56
N PRO A 291 -9.31 -30.45 -64.61
CA PRO A 291 -9.60 -29.02 -64.54
C PRO A 291 -10.77 -28.62 -65.46
N LEU A 292 -11.29 -27.41 -65.27
CA LEU A 292 -12.18 -26.68 -66.19
C LEU A 292 -13.58 -27.28 -66.40
N SER A 293 -14.45 -27.10 -65.40
CA SER A 293 -15.87 -26.96 -65.69
C SER A 293 -16.16 -25.48 -66.00
N ASP A 294 -16.87 -25.24 -67.11
CA ASP A 294 -17.29 -23.92 -67.66
C ASP A 294 -18.18 -23.07 -66.73
N LYS A 295 -18.25 -23.40 -65.43
CA LYS A 295 -19.06 -22.69 -64.43
C LYS A 295 -18.28 -21.70 -63.57
N GLU A 296 -16.97 -21.84 -63.41
CA GLU A 296 -16.20 -20.93 -62.51
C GLU A 296 -15.64 -19.67 -63.20
N LEU A 297 -15.71 -19.58 -64.53
CA LEU A 297 -15.27 -18.39 -65.28
C LEU A 297 -16.31 -17.25 -65.31
N ARG A 298 -17.53 -17.44 -64.79
CA ARG A 298 -18.58 -16.40 -64.78
C ARG A 298 -18.79 -15.69 -63.44
N GLU A 299 -18.21 -16.18 -62.34
CA GLU A 299 -18.40 -15.57 -61.01
C GLU A 299 -17.18 -14.81 -60.48
N SER A 300 -16.03 -14.83 -61.18
CA SER A 300 -14.81 -14.12 -60.74
C SER A 300 -14.58 -12.75 -61.42
N VAL A 301 -15.54 -12.20 -62.16
CA VAL A 301 -15.42 -10.89 -62.83
C VAL A 301 -16.56 -9.94 -62.47
N VAL A 302 -16.99 -9.91 -61.20
CA VAL A 302 -17.72 -8.74 -60.65
C VAL A 302 -17.48 -8.67 -59.14
N THR A 303 -16.41 -7.99 -58.72
CA THR A 303 -16.41 -7.12 -57.53
C THR A 303 -15.09 -6.33 -57.51
N THR A 304 -15.19 -5.06 -57.87
CA THR A 304 -14.22 -4.01 -57.58
C THR A 304 -14.02 -3.87 -56.07
N PRO A 305 -12.79 -3.65 -55.56
CA PRO A 305 -12.63 -3.15 -54.20
C PRO A 305 -12.94 -1.66 -54.17
N ASP A 306 -14.02 -1.32 -53.47
CA ASP A 306 -14.40 0.04 -53.11
C ASP A 306 -13.39 0.58 -52.09
N LEU A 307 -12.56 1.52 -52.52
CA LEU A 307 -11.69 2.33 -51.68
C LEU A 307 -12.50 3.51 -51.14
N VAL A 308 -13.12 3.36 -49.97
CA VAL A 308 -13.67 4.51 -49.22
C VAL A 308 -13.41 4.36 -47.72
N ASN A 309 -12.49 5.21 -47.26
CA ASN A 309 -12.51 5.99 -46.02
C ASN A 309 -13.08 5.37 -44.74
N GLN A 310 -12.19 5.12 -43.77
CA GLN A 310 -12.45 5.40 -42.36
C GLN A 310 -11.13 5.47 -41.58
N THR A 311 -10.66 6.70 -41.31
CA THR A 311 -10.09 7.04 -39.99
C THR A 311 -10.25 8.54 -39.77
N LEU A 312 -11.07 8.81 -38.76
CA LEU A 312 -11.47 10.08 -38.22
C LEU A 312 -10.29 10.75 -37.50
N THR A 313 -10.03 12.00 -37.87
CA THR A 313 -9.78 13.16 -37.00
C THR A 313 -9.17 12.90 -35.61
N SER A 314 -7.86 13.11 -35.48
CA SER A 314 -7.22 13.49 -34.21
C SER A 314 -7.46 14.99 -33.97
N ALA A 315 -8.55 15.32 -33.30
CA ALA A 315 -8.77 16.65 -32.77
C ALA A 315 -7.95 16.83 -31.48
N ASN A 316 -7.08 17.81 -31.57
CA ASN A 316 -6.28 18.42 -30.53
C ASN A 316 -7.21 19.17 -29.57
N THR A 317 -7.32 18.77 -28.31
CA THR A 317 -7.88 19.61 -27.24
C THR A 317 -7.23 19.34 -25.91
N ASP A 318 -6.47 20.34 -25.46
CA ASP A 318 -6.12 20.64 -24.07
C ASP A 318 -7.33 20.55 -23.11
N PRO A 319 -7.15 20.00 -21.91
CA PRO A 319 -8.04 20.31 -20.80
C PRO A 319 -7.44 21.42 -19.94
N HIS A 320 -7.95 22.63 -20.15
CA HIS A 320 -7.91 23.71 -19.18
C HIS A 320 -8.51 23.27 -17.85
N LYS A 321 -7.76 23.55 -16.78
CA LYS A 321 -8.22 24.05 -15.48
C LYS A 321 -9.74 24.07 -15.30
N THR A 322 -10.26 23.09 -14.55
CA THR A 322 -11.56 23.23 -13.89
C THR A 322 -11.30 23.62 -12.44
N VAL A 323 -11.54 24.90 -12.19
CA VAL A 323 -11.80 25.47 -10.88
C VAL A 323 -13.09 24.85 -10.36
N CYS A 324 -13.01 24.10 -9.27
CA CYS A 324 -14.15 23.86 -8.39
C CYS A 324 -13.81 24.43 -7.02
N GLN A 325 -14.45 25.56 -6.73
CA GLN A 325 -14.80 25.97 -5.37
C GLN A 325 -15.43 24.78 -4.65
N ARG A 326 -14.94 24.46 -3.46
CA ARG A 326 -15.75 23.77 -2.46
C ARG A 326 -15.66 24.55 -1.17
N GLU A 327 -16.84 24.88 -0.69
CA GLU A 327 -17.17 25.81 0.37
C GLU A 327 -16.56 25.39 1.70
N GLY A 328 -15.96 26.36 2.38
CA GLY A 328 -15.65 26.25 3.79
C GLY A 328 -16.95 26.20 4.57
N THR A 329 -17.27 25.03 5.11
CA THR A 329 -18.16 24.88 6.25
C THR A 329 -17.30 24.46 7.43
N ASN A 330 -16.95 25.45 8.25
CA ASN A 330 -16.48 25.24 9.61
C ASN A 330 -17.64 24.61 10.39
N SER A 331 -17.55 23.30 10.66
CA SER A 331 -18.32 22.64 11.70
C SER A 331 -17.34 21.97 12.64
N TRP A 332 -17.06 22.66 13.74
CA TRP A 332 -16.41 22.10 14.91
C TRP A 332 -17.37 21.06 15.51
N CYS A 333 -17.08 19.77 15.29
CA CYS A 333 -17.56 18.72 16.17
C CYS A 333 -16.44 18.39 17.15
N VAL A 334 -16.57 18.92 18.36
CA VAL A 334 -15.85 18.47 19.54
C VAL A 334 -16.47 17.14 19.94
N ASP A 335 -15.83 16.03 19.57
CA ASP A 335 -16.06 14.73 20.22
C ASP A 335 -15.20 14.68 21.49
N GLU A 336 -15.72 15.27 22.55
CA GLU A 336 -15.38 14.88 23.92
C GLU A 336 -16.18 13.60 24.23
N ASP A 337 -15.52 12.45 24.16
CA ASP A 337 -15.75 11.34 25.09
C ASP A 337 -14.87 10.13 24.76
N LYS A 338 -13.82 9.90 25.58
CA LYS A 338 -13.64 8.66 26.36
C LYS A 338 -12.23 8.50 26.92
N LYS A 339 -12.18 8.54 28.25
CA LYS A 339 -11.61 7.50 29.14
C LYS A 339 -10.26 6.88 28.72
N ARG A 340 -9.19 7.31 29.38
CA ARG A 340 -8.51 6.53 30.43
C ARG A 340 -7.48 7.38 31.17
#